data_AF-Q07N58-F1
#
_entry.id   AF-Q07N58-F1
#
_cell.length_a   1.000
_cell.length_b   1.000
_cell.length_c   1.000
_cell.angle_alpha   90.00
_cell.angle_beta   90.00
_cell.angle_gamma   90.00
#
_symmetry.space_group_name_H-M   'P 1'
#
loop_
_entity.id
_entity.type
_entity.pdbx_description
1 polymer ?
#
loop_
_entity_poly.entity_id
_entity_poly.type
_entity_poly.pdbx_seq_one_letter_code
_entity_poly.pdbx_strand_id
1 'polypeptide(L)'
;MGMKGPTMFELFRRANGNNRFRIRSPLRNAETDAARIGSIAAAIDTALRAAEAEVTGLASRLSDVTARAAATLGNDSDEYLGREPLDSRHQDLFSSEIASAEHRLDELHTQIGHFKFMKTALTTRFPDFKPPNAPSPAG
;
A
#
# COMPACT_ATOMS: atom_id res chain seq x y z
N MET A 1 35.14 60.98 39.12
CA MET A 1 34.55 59.63 39.01
C MET A 1 33.86 59.52 37.64
N GLY A 2 34.57 59.07 36.60
CA GLY A 2 34.02 59.02 35.23
C GLY A 2 33.84 57.58 34.78
N MET A 3 32.61 57.07 34.74
CA MET A 3 32.32 55.74 34.20
C MET A 3 32.51 55.77 32.69
N LYS A 4 33.52 55.07 32.17
CA LYS A 4 33.63 54.79 30.74
C LYS A 4 32.54 53.79 30.36
N GLY A 5 31.57 54.25 29.57
CA GLY A 5 30.57 53.38 28.96
C GLY A 5 31.23 52.38 28.01
N PRO A 6 30.60 51.21 27.78
CA PRO A 6 31.18 50.18 26.93
C PRO A 6 31.38 50.70 25.52
N THR A 7 32.54 50.41 24.95
CA THR A 7 32.89 50.86 23.60
C THR A 7 32.06 50.08 22.56
N MET A 8 31.84 50.68 21.38
CA MET A 8 31.01 50.06 20.33
C MET A 8 31.52 48.65 19.92
N PHE A 9 32.83 48.41 20.07
CA PHE A 9 33.48 47.10 19.88
C PHE A 9 33.01 46.04 20.89
N GLU A 10 32.74 46.42 22.14
CA GLU A 10 32.25 45.50 23.18
C GLU A 10 30.77 45.13 22.98
N LEU A 11 29.98 46.05 22.45
CA LEU A 11 28.60 45.79 22.04
C LEU A 11 28.53 44.82 20.86
N PHE A 12 29.38 45.00 19.85
CA PHE A 12 29.45 44.09 18.69
C PHE A 12 29.89 42.66 19.08
N ARG A 13 30.80 42.54 20.05
CA ARG A 13 31.27 41.24 20.52
C ARG A 13 30.21 40.46 21.31
N ARG A 14 29.22 41.15 21.89
CA ARG A 14 28.13 40.53 22.69
C ARG A 14 26.98 39.99 21.82
N ALA A 15 26.79 40.52 20.61
CA ALA A 15 25.77 40.05 19.67
C ALA A 15 26.13 38.71 18.99
N ASN A 16 27.41 38.34 18.93
CA ASN A 16 27.88 37.15 18.20
C ASN A 16 28.02 35.87 19.05
N GLY A 17 27.69 35.89 20.35
CA GLY A 17 27.92 34.75 21.25
C GLY A 17 26.83 33.68 21.25
N ASN A 18 25.59 34.01 20.84
CA ASN A 18 24.43 33.18 21.16
C ASN A 18 23.61 32.67 19.96
N ASN A 19 24.06 32.89 18.72
CA ASN A 19 23.39 32.35 17.54
C ASN A 19 24.31 31.44 16.71
N ARG A 20 25.04 30.54 17.39
CA ARG A 20 25.70 29.43 16.70
C ARG A 20 24.61 28.57 16.09
N PHE A 21 24.64 28.44 14.76
CA PHE A 21 23.80 27.50 14.01
C PHE A 21 23.83 26.13 14.72
N ARG A 22 22.68 25.70 15.26
CA ARG A 22 22.53 24.43 15.99
C ARG A 22 21.88 23.41 15.07
N ILE A 23 22.65 22.40 14.68
CA ILE A 23 22.14 21.24 13.96
C ILE A 23 21.69 20.19 14.99
N ARG A 24 20.60 19.48 14.70
CA ARG A 24 20.19 18.31 15.49
C ARG A 24 21.29 17.25 15.50
N SER A 25 21.35 16.42 16.55
CA SER A 25 22.35 15.36 16.62
C SER A 25 22.17 14.36 15.46
N PRO A 26 23.27 13.82 14.90
CA PRO A 26 23.21 12.85 13.80
C PRO A 26 22.32 11.64 14.11
N LEU A 27 22.36 11.14 15.35
CA LEU A 27 21.54 10.01 15.79
C LEU A 27 20.03 10.30 15.67
N ARG A 28 19.57 11.48 16.11
CA ARG A 28 18.15 11.84 16.04
C ARG A 28 17.70 12.06 14.60
N ASN A 29 18.59 12.51 13.73
CA ASN A 29 18.30 12.61 12.30
C ASN A 29 18.11 11.20 11.71
N ALA A 30 19.03 10.27 11.98
CA ALA A 30 18.92 8.89 11.54
C ALA A 30 17.65 8.20 12.05
N GLU A 31 17.29 8.39 13.32
CA GLU A 31 16.01 7.91 13.89
C GLU A 31 14.80 8.48 13.16
N THR A 32 14.82 9.79 12.88
CA THR A 32 13.72 10.46 12.17
C THR A 32 13.60 9.96 10.73
N ASP A 33 14.72 9.75 10.05
CA ASP A 33 14.76 9.26 8.68
C ASP A 33 14.27 7.80 8.62
N ALA A 34 14.70 6.95 9.55
CA ALA A 34 14.20 5.59 9.70
C ALA A 34 12.68 5.55 9.96
N ALA A 35 12.16 6.44 10.82
CA ALA A 35 10.73 6.51 11.10
C ALA A 35 9.90 6.92 9.87
N ARG A 36 10.42 7.83 9.03
CA ARG A 36 9.75 8.23 7.78
C ARG A 36 9.73 7.12 6.75
N ILE A 37 10.84 6.40 6.58
CA ILE A 37 10.90 5.26 5.68
C ILE A 37 9.97 4.15 6.19
N GLY A 38 9.96 3.93 7.51
CA GLY A 38 9.10 2.95 8.17
C GLY A 38 7.61 3.20 7.96
N SER A 39 7.15 4.45 8.01
CA SER A 39 5.74 4.76 7.76
C SER A 39 5.33 4.47 6.31
N ILE A 40 6.21 4.74 5.35
CA ILE A 40 5.97 4.43 3.93
C ILE A 40 5.95 2.92 3.71
N ALA A 41 6.92 2.18 4.27
CA ALA A 41 6.97 0.73 4.17
C ALA A 41 5.70 0.08 4.76
N ALA A 42 5.25 0.55 5.93
CA ALA A 42 4.02 0.06 6.56
C ALA A 42 2.76 0.36 5.73
N ALA A 43 2.71 1.51 5.06
CA ALA A 43 1.61 1.87 4.16
C ALA A 43 1.57 0.93 2.93
N ILE A 44 2.73 0.64 2.33
CA ILE A 44 2.84 -0.31 1.21
C ILE A 44 2.39 -1.70 1.65
N ASP A 45 2.87 -2.19 2.79
CA ASP A 45 2.50 -3.51 3.31
C ASP A 45 1.00 -3.62 3.62
N THR A 46 0.39 -2.53 4.11
CA THR A 46 -1.05 -2.49 4.38
C THR A 46 -1.86 -2.52 3.09
N ALA A 47 -1.46 -1.74 2.08
CA ALA A 47 -2.11 -1.75 0.78
C ALA A 47 -1.97 -3.11 0.07
N LEU A 48 -0.80 -3.74 0.17
CA LEU A 48 -0.54 -5.06 -0.39
C LEU A 48 -1.45 -6.13 0.24
N ARG A 49 -1.52 -6.18 1.58
CA ARG A 49 -2.42 -7.12 2.28
C ARG A 49 -3.88 -6.89 1.94
N ALA A 50 -4.31 -5.64 1.82
CA ALA A 50 -5.68 -5.32 1.45
C ALA A 50 -6.02 -5.83 0.04
N ALA A 51 -5.14 -5.61 -0.94
CA ALA A 51 -5.34 -6.09 -2.30
C ALA A 51 -5.33 -7.63 -2.37
N GLU A 52 -4.42 -8.31 -1.66
CA GLU A 52 -4.36 -9.77 -1.58
C GLU A 52 -5.62 -10.38 -0.93
N ALA A 53 -6.15 -9.73 0.11
CA ALA A 53 -7.42 -10.13 0.73
C ALA A 53 -8.61 -9.94 -0.22
N GLU A 54 -8.62 -8.83 -0.98
CA GLU A 54 -9.66 -8.58 -1.99
C GLU A 54 -9.64 -9.63 -3.10
N VAL A 55 -8.46 -9.99 -3.64
CA VAL A 55 -8.30 -11.08 -4.61
C VAL A 55 -8.87 -12.38 -4.07
N THR A 56 -8.50 -12.75 -2.85
CA THR A 56 -8.97 -13.98 -2.20
C THR A 56 -10.50 -14.00 -2.07
N GLY A 57 -11.08 -12.90 -1.59
CA GLY A 57 -12.52 -12.78 -1.42
C GLY A 57 -13.30 -12.69 -2.74
N LEU A 58 -12.72 -12.08 -3.78
CA LEU A 58 -13.34 -11.98 -5.09
C LEU A 58 -13.26 -13.30 -5.86
N ALA A 59 -12.12 -14.00 -5.83
CA ALA A 59 -11.96 -15.31 -6.46
C ALA A 59 -12.95 -16.35 -5.91
N SER A 60 -13.19 -16.34 -4.60
CA SER A 60 -14.20 -17.20 -3.97
C SER A 60 -15.61 -16.91 -4.49
N ARG A 61 -15.99 -15.63 -4.57
CA ARG A 61 -17.30 -15.21 -5.11
C ARG A 61 -17.45 -15.54 -6.59
N LEU A 62 -16.39 -15.36 -7.38
CA LEU A 62 -16.38 -15.72 -8.79
C LEU A 62 -16.58 -17.23 -8.99
N SER A 63 -15.92 -18.06 -8.18
CA SER A 63 -16.09 -19.51 -8.22
C SER A 63 -17.54 -19.92 -7.92
N ASP A 64 -18.19 -19.26 -6.96
CA ASP A 64 -19.58 -19.53 -6.60
C ASP A 64 -20.57 -19.09 -7.69
N VAL A 65 -20.40 -17.88 -8.25
CA VAL A 65 -21.22 -17.42 -9.40
C VAL A 65 -21.05 -18.34 -10.61
N THR A 66 -19.83 -18.78 -10.89
CA THR A 66 -19.54 -19.71 -11.99
C THR A 66 -20.23 -21.07 -11.78
N ALA A 67 -20.21 -21.59 -10.54
CA ALA A 67 -20.92 -22.83 -10.21
C ALA A 67 -22.44 -22.70 -10.38
N ARG A 68 -23.01 -21.56 -9.98
CA ARG A 68 -24.44 -21.27 -10.15
C ARG A 68 -24.84 -21.12 -11.62
N ALA A 69 -24.00 -20.45 -12.42
CA ALA A 69 -24.20 -20.34 -13.87
C ALA A 69 -24.18 -21.72 -14.55
N ALA A 70 -23.22 -22.58 -14.19
CA ALA A 70 -23.12 -23.93 -14.72
C ALA A 70 -24.31 -24.82 -14.34
N ALA A 71 -24.80 -24.73 -13.09
CA ALA A 71 -26.00 -25.45 -12.65
C ALA A 71 -27.26 -25.02 -13.42
N THR A 72 -27.33 -23.76 -13.85
CA THR A 72 -28.44 -23.24 -14.67
C THR A 72 -28.41 -23.83 -16.08
N LEU A 73 -27.24 -24.14 -16.65
CA LEU A 73 -27.11 -24.86 -17.93
C LEU A 73 -27.32 -26.37 -17.82
N GLY A 74 -26.97 -26.97 -16.67
CA GLY A 74 -26.85 -28.43 -16.52
C GLY A 74 -28.12 -29.18 -16.11
N ASN A 75 -29.23 -28.49 -15.81
CA ASN A 75 -30.47 -29.11 -15.33
C ASN A 75 -31.58 -29.22 -16.41
N ASP A 76 -31.23 -28.95 -17.67
CA ASP A 76 -32.16 -28.88 -18.82
C ASP A 76 -32.32 -30.22 -19.59
N SER A 77 -32.10 -31.37 -18.95
CA SER A 77 -32.19 -32.66 -19.66
C SER A 77 -33.61 -33.22 -19.83
N ASP A 78 -34.66 -32.62 -19.25
CA ASP A 78 -36.03 -33.04 -19.56
C ASP A 78 -37.05 -31.95 -19.26
N GLU A 79 -37.96 -31.74 -20.20
CA GLU A 79 -39.09 -30.79 -20.22
C GLU A 79 -38.83 -29.31 -20.62
N TYR A 80 -39.60 -28.87 -21.64
CA TYR A 80 -39.97 -27.50 -22.01
C TYR A 80 -39.20 -26.78 -23.14
N LEU A 81 -39.68 -27.06 -24.36
CA LEU A 81 -39.66 -26.24 -25.57
C LEU A 81 -40.32 -24.84 -25.42
N GLY A 82 -40.31 -24.20 -24.24
CA GLY A 82 -41.13 -23.00 -23.95
C GLY A 82 -40.51 -21.93 -23.04
N ARG A 83 -39.17 -21.92 -22.85
CA ARG A 83 -38.49 -21.04 -21.88
C ARG A 83 -37.73 -19.81 -22.42
N GLU A 84 -37.77 -19.51 -23.72
CA GLU A 84 -37.22 -18.23 -24.23
C GLU A 84 -38.21 -17.11 -23.88
N PRO A 85 -37.97 -16.17 -22.92
CA PRO A 85 -36.80 -15.30 -22.74
C PRO A 85 -36.35 -15.11 -21.26
N LEU A 86 -36.94 -15.88 -20.33
CA LEU A 86 -36.64 -15.99 -18.89
C LEU A 86 -35.14 -16.25 -18.60
N ASP A 87 -34.66 -17.36 -19.16
CA ASP A 87 -33.33 -17.90 -18.88
C ASP A 87 -32.22 -17.06 -19.51
N SER A 88 -32.48 -16.39 -20.63
CA SER A 88 -31.51 -15.48 -21.27
C SER A 88 -31.11 -14.33 -20.35
N ARG A 89 -32.07 -13.77 -19.60
CA ARG A 89 -31.77 -12.66 -18.67
C ARG A 89 -30.86 -13.09 -17.52
N HIS A 90 -31.05 -14.30 -16.98
CA HIS A 90 -30.20 -14.81 -15.90
C HIS A 90 -28.80 -15.15 -16.41
N GLN A 91 -28.69 -15.69 -17.62
CA GLN A 91 -27.42 -15.94 -18.27
C GLN A 91 -26.64 -14.65 -18.57
N ASP A 92 -27.32 -13.60 -19.05
CA ASP A 92 -26.71 -12.28 -19.27
C ASP A 92 -26.20 -11.67 -17.96
N LEU A 93 -26.98 -11.79 -16.88
CA LEU A 93 -26.58 -11.32 -15.55
C LEU A 93 -25.31 -12.04 -15.07
N PHE A 94 -25.29 -13.38 -15.07
CA PHE A 94 -24.10 -14.13 -14.67
C PHE A 94 -22.88 -13.80 -15.53
N SER A 95 -23.07 -13.68 -16.85
CA SER A 95 -21.98 -13.32 -17.77
C SER A 95 -21.40 -11.95 -17.44
N SER A 96 -22.25 -10.97 -17.12
CA SER A 96 -21.80 -9.63 -16.74
C SER A 96 -21.08 -9.60 -15.39
N GLU A 97 -21.54 -10.40 -14.41
CA GLU A 97 -20.91 -10.52 -13.09
C GLU A 97 -19.54 -11.19 -13.18
N ILE A 98 -19.44 -12.27 -13.96
CA ILE A 98 -18.18 -13.00 -14.22
C ILE A 98 -17.17 -12.06 -14.89
N ALA A 99 -17.55 -11.39 -15.98
CA ALA A 99 -16.67 -10.48 -16.71
C ALA A 99 -16.17 -9.32 -15.84
N SER A 100 -17.05 -8.75 -15.00
CA SER A 100 -16.69 -7.66 -14.08
C SER A 100 -15.71 -8.14 -13.00
N ALA A 101 -15.93 -9.34 -12.46
CA ALA A 101 -15.04 -9.94 -11.47
C ALA A 101 -13.66 -10.29 -12.05
N GLU A 102 -13.61 -10.86 -13.25
CA GLU A 102 -12.35 -11.15 -13.95
C GLU A 102 -11.55 -9.88 -14.23
N HIS A 103 -12.20 -8.84 -14.74
CA HIS A 103 -11.57 -7.54 -14.96
C HIS A 103 -10.98 -6.98 -13.67
N ARG A 104 -11.75 -7.00 -12.57
CA ARG A 104 -11.28 -6.51 -11.27
C ARG A 104 -10.11 -7.35 -10.73
N LEU A 105 -10.10 -8.66 -10.95
CA LEU A 105 -8.97 -9.51 -10.57
C LEU A 105 -7.70 -9.13 -11.32
N ASP A 106 -7.78 -8.80 -12.61
CA ASP A 106 -6.65 -8.34 -13.41
C ASP A 106 -6.09 -7.00 -12.90
N GLU A 107 -6.97 -6.05 -12.60
CA GLU A 107 -6.60 -4.78 -11.97
C GLU A 107 -5.85 -4.99 -10.65
N LEU A 108 -6.37 -5.87 -9.79
CA LEU A 108 -5.78 -6.18 -8.49
C LEU A 108 -4.42 -6.86 -8.64
N HIS A 109 -4.25 -7.80 -9.57
CA HIS A 109 -2.95 -8.43 -9.84
C HIS A 109 -1.92 -7.40 -10.29
N THR A 110 -2.32 -6.49 -11.18
CA THR A 110 -1.48 -5.37 -11.62
C THR A 110 -1.09 -4.48 -10.43
N GLN A 111 -2.05 -4.12 -9.58
CA GLN A 111 -1.82 -3.29 -8.40
C GLN A 111 -0.87 -3.96 -7.37
N ILE A 112 -1.06 -5.27 -7.13
CA ILE A 112 -0.17 -6.08 -6.29
C ILE A 112 1.25 -6.08 -6.84
N GLY A 113 1.40 -6.20 -8.18
CA GLY A 113 2.69 -6.08 -8.85
C GLY A 113 3.38 -4.75 -8.55
N HIS A 114 2.65 -3.63 -8.67
CA HIS A 114 3.17 -2.31 -8.33
C HIS A 114 3.58 -2.19 -6.86
N PHE A 115 2.77 -2.69 -5.92
CA PHE A 115 3.13 -2.65 -4.49
C PHE A 115 4.38 -3.47 -4.18
N LYS A 116 4.50 -4.67 -4.76
CA LYS A 116 5.70 -5.51 -4.62
C LYS A 116 6.93 -4.81 -5.20
N PHE A 117 6.81 -4.18 -6.36
CA PHE A 117 7.89 -3.38 -6.94
C PHE A 117 8.31 -2.23 -6.02
N MET A 118 7.36 -1.44 -5.51
CA MET A 118 7.66 -0.32 -4.61
C MET A 118 8.33 -0.79 -3.32
N LYS A 119 7.88 -1.91 -2.75
CA LYS A 119 8.51 -2.53 -1.57
C LYS A 119 9.97 -2.90 -1.84
N THR A 120 10.24 -3.58 -2.95
CA THR A 120 11.60 -3.94 -3.38
C THR A 120 12.46 -2.72 -3.64
N ALA A 121 11.92 -1.69 -4.30
CA ALA A 121 12.64 -0.45 -4.56
C ALA A 121 12.99 0.27 -3.25
N LEU A 122 12.09 0.28 -2.27
CA LEU A 122 12.32 0.88 -0.96
C LEU A 122 13.42 0.14 -0.19
N THR A 123 13.37 -1.19 -0.10
CA THR A 123 14.40 -1.96 0.62
C THR A 123 15.76 -1.91 -0.06
N THR A 124 15.80 -1.83 -1.39
CA THR A 124 17.06 -1.70 -2.14
C THR A 124 17.69 -0.32 -1.96
N ARG A 125 16.88 0.75 -1.92
CA ARG A 125 17.36 2.14 -1.81
C ARG A 125 17.70 2.54 -0.37
N PHE A 126 17.10 1.87 0.61
CA PHE A 126 17.33 2.12 2.04
C PHE A 126 17.79 0.82 2.74
N PRO A 127 19.01 0.34 2.47
CA PRO A 127 19.49 -0.94 3.02
C PRO A 127 19.65 -0.91 4.54
N ASP A 128 19.92 0.26 5.13
CA ASP A 128 20.05 0.44 6.58
C ASP A 128 18.69 0.47 7.30
N PHE A 129 17.59 0.60 6.56
CA PHE A 129 16.26 0.46 7.11
C PHE A 129 15.94 -1.03 7.31
N LYS A 130 15.95 -1.48 8.56
CA LYS A 130 15.45 -2.82 8.91
C LYS A 130 13.92 -2.77 9.03
N PRO A 131 13.17 -3.42 8.12
CA PRO A 131 11.74 -3.55 8.30
C PRO A 131 11.47 -4.37 9.58
N PRO A 132 10.40 -4.08 10.32
CA PRO A 132 10.10 -4.74 11.60
C PRO A 132 9.92 -6.27 11.50
N ASN A 133 9.79 -6.83 10.29
CA ASN A 133 9.60 -8.26 10.01
C ASN A 133 10.73 -8.90 9.17
N ALA A 134 11.95 -8.34 9.15
CA ALA A 134 13.06 -9.04 8.52
C ALA A 134 13.35 -10.36 9.27
N PRO A 135 13.35 -11.54 8.62
CA PRO A 135 13.82 -12.75 9.25
C PRO A 135 15.28 -12.54 9.70
N SER A 136 15.58 -12.90 10.95
CA SER A 136 16.92 -12.80 11.50
C SER A 136 17.89 -13.53 10.57
N PRO A 137 19.04 -12.94 10.19
CA PRO A 137 20.04 -13.68 9.43
C PRO A 137 20.46 -14.87 10.29
N ALA A 138 20.29 -16.08 9.74
CA ALA A 138 20.81 -17.29 10.35
C ALA A 138 22.33 -17.10 10.52
N GLY A 139 22.78 -17.23 11.77
CA GLY A 139 24.19 -17.24 12.12
C GLY A 139 24.87 -18.56 11.75
#